data_AF-A0AAW7P8E7-F1
#
_entry.id   AF-A0AAW7P8E7-F1
#
_cell.length_a   1.000
_cell.length_b   1.000
_cell.length_c   1.000
_cell.angle_alpha   90.00
_cell.angle_beta   90.00
_cell.angle_gamma   90.00
#
_symmetry.space_group_name_H-M   'P 1'
#
loop_
_entity.id
_entity.type
_entity.pdbx_description
1 polymer ?
#
loop_
_entity_poly.entity_id
_entity_poly.type
_entity_poly.pdbx_seq_one_letter_code
_entity_poly.pdbx_strand_id
1 'polypeptide(L)'
;MNEVTIQPTELVVEDAMIHALQELKKLKEGQSILSADVDYLKNEQPVNPSVCLALEKIRKKKVVALLGGKDSQAYRDRHFAQSVFSQAAKDFKDYFCIPRYDLLKRKDEEKAFDYWDSWEPSANTKLEIKARNGQMSLVG
;
A
#
# COMPACT_ATOMS: atom_id res chain seq x y z
N MET A 1 62.03 -33.39 26.45
CA MET A 1 60.99 -32.90 25.51
C MET A 1 60.31 -31.75 26.22
N ASN A 2 60.40 -30.54 25.66
CA ASN A 2 60.00 -29.31 26.35
C ASN A 2 58.50 -29.33 26.61
N GLU A 3 58.11 -29.34 27.88
CA GLU A 3 56.75 -29.03 28.31
C GLU A 3 56.50 -27.55 27.99
N VAL A 4 55.58 -27.31 27.07
CA VAL A 4 55.03 -25.98 26.83
C VAL A 4 54.19 -25.65 28.06
N THR A 5 54.79 -24.93 29.02
CA THR A 5 54.07 -24.35 30.15
C THR A 5 53.16 -23.25 29.63
N ILE A 6 51.92 -23.62 29.29
CA ILE A 6 50.86 -22.67 28.98
C ILE A 6 50.65 -21.82 30.24
N GLN A 7 50.92 -20.52 30.14
CA GLN A 7 50.81 -19.63 31.30
C GLN A 7 49.33 -19.40 31.62
N PRO A 8 48.91 -19.46 32.89
CA PRO A 8 47.49 -19.35 33.28
C PRO A 8 46.83 -18.02 32.86
N THR A 9 47.63 -17.01 32.52
CA THR A 9 47.16 -15.71 32.00
C THR A 9 46.69 -15.79 30.54
N GLU A 10 47.23 -16.71 29.74
CA GLU A 10 46.91 -16.88 28.31
C GLU A 10 45.52 -17.49 28.11
N LEU A 11 45.16 -18.51 28.92
CA LEU A 11 43.82 -19.12 28.91
C LEU A 11 42.70 -18.11 29.24
N VAL A 12 42.96 -17.18 30.17
CA VAL A 12 41.98 -16.15 30.58
C VAL A 12 41.73 -15.12 29.48
N VAL A 13 42.76 -14.78 28.70
CA VAL A 13 42.65 -13.87 27.56
C VAL A 13 41.92 -14.53 26.39
N GLU A 14 42.18 -15.82 26.14
CA GLU A 14 41.47 -16.60 25.13
C GLU A 14 39.97 -16.73 25.46
N ASP A 15 39.63 -17.07 26.70
CA ASP A 15 38.24 -17.16 27.15
C ASP A 15 37.52 -15.81 27.04
N ALA A 16 38.20 -14.70 27.38
CA ALA A 16 37.67 -13.36 27.22
C ALA A 16 37.45 -12.99 25.74
N MET A 17 38.38 -13.38 24.86
CA MET A 17 38.26 -13.18 23.41
C MET A 17 37.08 -13.98 22.84
N ILE A 18 36.94 -15.25 23.23
CA ILE A 18 35.82 -16.11 22.82
C ILE A 18 34.50 -15.49 23.25
N HIS A 19 34.40 -15.02 24.50
CA HIS A 19 33.22 -14.32 25.00
C HIS A 19 32.92 -13.05 24.18
N ALA A 20 33.92 -12.22 23.90
CA ALA A 20 33.72 -11.00 23.10
C ALA A 20 33.21 -11.31 21.69
N LEU A 21 33.77 -12.34 21.03
CA LEU A 21 33.31 -12.78 19.70
C LEU A 21 31.89 -13.34 19.73
N GLN A 22 31.52 -14.07 20.79
CA GLN A 22 30.14 -14.54 20.99
C GLN A 22 29.16 -13.38 21.18
N GLU A 23 29.53 -12.35 21.95
CA GLU A 23 28.71 -11.15 22.11
C GLU A 23 28.59 -10.35 20.80
N LEU A 24 29.67 -10.18 20.04
CA LEU A 24 29.64 -9.56 18.71
C LEU A 24 28.73 -10.32 17.74
N LYS A 25 28.75 -11.67 17.80
CA LYS A 25 27.85 -12.51 17.00
C LYS A 25 26.39 -12.25 17.36
N LYS A 26 26.04 -12.25 18.66
CA LYS A 26 24.67 -11.96 19.14
C LYS A 26 24.22 -10.55 18.73
N LEU A 27 25.09 -9.56 18.86
CA LEU A 27 24.80 -8.18 18.44
C LEU A 27 24.49 -8.09 16.95
N LYS A 28 25.28 -8.76 16.12
CA LYS A 28 25.07 -8.81 14.66
C LYS A 28 23.73 -9.46 14.30
N GLU A 29 23.37 -10.55 14.98
CA GLU A 29 22.07 -11.20 14.80
C GLU A 29 20.92 -10.26 15.19
N GLY A 30 21.03 -9.56 16.33
CA GLY A 30 20.05 -8.56 16.76
C GLY A 30 19.91 -7.39 15.77
N GLN A 31 21.01 -6.91 15.20
CA GLN A 31 21.00 -5.85 14.19
C GLN A 31 20.26 -6.26 12.91
N SER A 32 20.42 -7.53 12.50
CA SER A 32 19.70 -8.06 11.33
C SER A 32 18.19 -8.06 11.55
N ILE A 33 17.73 -8.47 12.74
CA ILE A 33 16.32 -8.49 13.11
C ILE A 33 15.77 -7.05 13.13
N LEU A 34 16.47 -6.13 13.79
CA LEU A 34 16.06 -4.73 13.86
C LEU A 34 15.96 -4.10 12.47
N SER A 35 16.88 -4.43 11.56
CA SER A 35 16.81 -3.95 10.18
C SER A 35 15.54 -4.42 9.47
N ALA A 36 15.13 -5.68 9.68
CA ALA A 36 13.91 -6.23 9.09
C ALA A 36 12.66 -5.55 9.68
N ASP A 37 12.64 -5.31 10.99
CA ASP A 37 11.53 -4.62 11.64
C ASP A 37 11.39 -3.17 11.15
N VAL A 38 12.51 -2.46 10.98
CA VAL A 38 12.51 -1.09 10.45
C VAL A 38 12.00 -1.06 9.01
N ASP A 39 12.41 -2.02 8.18
CA ASP A 39 11.91 -2.12 6.80
C ASP A 39 10.39 -2.36 6.79
N TYR A 40 9.92 -3.30 7.59
CA TYR A 40 8.50 -3.57 7.75
C TYR A 40 7.71 -2.32 8.18
N LEU A 41 8.21 -1.58 9.18
CA LEU A 41 7.56 -0.37 9.70
C LEU A 41 7.49 0.78 8.69
N LYS A 42 8.52 0.92 7.85
CA LYS A 42 8.60 1.98 6.86
C LYS A 42 7.84 1.66 5.58
N ASN A 43 7.89 0.41 5.14
CA ASN A 43 7.50 0.04 3.79
C ASN A 43 6.27 -0.88 3.73
N GLU A 44 6.22 -1.91 4.56
CA GLU A 44 5.23 -3.00 4.43
C GLU A 44 4.01 -2.82 5.33
N GLN A 45 4.11 -1.99 6.37
CA GLN A 45 2.99 -1.63 7.22
C GLN A 45 1.81 -1.08 6.38
N PRO A 46 0.58 -1.34 6.80
CA PRO A 46 -0.57 -0.65 6.24
C PRO A 46 -0.49 0.86 6.45
N VAL A 47 -1.03 1.61 5.48
CA VAL A 47 -1.18 3.06 5.59
C VAL A 47 -2.11 3.43 6.75
N ASN A 48 -1.96 4.65 7.25
CA ASN A 48 -2.83 5.16 8.30
C ASN A 48 -4.30 5.23 7.81
N PRO A 49 -5.31 4.97 8.68
CA PRO A 49 -6.72 5.09 8.31
C PRO A 49 -7.13 6.45 7.71
N SER A 50 -6.46 7.54 8.09
CA SER A 50 -6.69 8.87 7.51
C SER A 50 -6.36 8.94 6.01
N VAL A 51 -5.30 8.25 5.58
CA VAL A 51 -4.92 8.13 4.16
C VAL A 51 -5.98 7.33 3.40
N CYS A 52 -6.46 6.24 3.98
CA CYS A 52 -7.55 5.45 3.40
C CYS A 52 -8.81 6.30 3.15
N LEU A 53 -9.17 7.12 4.14
CA LEU A 53 -10.30 8.03 4.03
C LEU A 53 -10.07 9.10 2.94
N ALA A 54 -8.85 9.61 2.81
CA ALA A 54 -8.49 10.56 1.76
C ALA A 54 -8.62 9.93 0.36
N LEU A 55 -8.07 8.73 0.16
CA LEU A 55 -8.18 7.97 -1.08
C LEU A 55 -9.65 7.67 -1.43
N GLU A 56 -10.48 7.32 -0.44
CA GLU A 56 -11.90 7.09 -0.67
C GLU A 56 -12.61 8.37 -1.15
N LYS A 57 -12.30 9.53 -0.56
CA LYS A 57 -12.86 10.82 -0.98
C LYS A 57 -12.44 11.17 -2.40
N ILE A 58 -11.17 10.99 -2.74
CA ILE A 58 -10.63 11.25 -4.08
C ILE A 58 -11.30 10.34 -5.10
N ARG A 59 -11.36 9.03 -4.85
CA ARG A 59 -12.10 8.08 -5.70
C ARG A 59 -13.53 8.55 -5.94
N LYS A 60 -14.27 8.86 -4.88
CA LYS A 60 -15.69 9.26 -5.01
C LYS A 60 -15.81 10.51 -5.87
N LYS A 61 -14.96 11.51 -5.63
CA LYS A 61 -14.93 12.75 -6.42
C LYS A 61 -14.61 12.48 -7.89
N LYS A 62 -13.60 11.66 -8.17
CA LYS A 62 -13.18 11.28 -9.52
C LYS A 62 -14.30 10.57 -10.29
N VAL A 63 -14.93 9.56 -9.67
CA VAL A 63 -16.04 8.82 -10.29
C VAL A 63 -17.23 9.75 -10.58
N VAL A 64 -17.62 10.62 -9.64
CA VAL A 64 -18.71 11.59 -9.87
C VAL A 64 -18.38 12.53 -11.03
N ALA A 65 -17.14 13.03 -11.11
CA ALA A 65 -16.72 13.89 -12.21
C ALA A 65 -16.80 13.17 -13.57
N LEU A 66 -16.34 11.92 -13.62
CA LEU A 66 -16.37 11.10 -14.84
C LEU A 66 -17.79 10.70 -15.27
N LEU A 67 -18.71 10.53 -14.32
CA LEU A 67 -20.13 10.37 -14.62
C LEU A 67 -20.78 11.64 -15.17
N GLY A 68 -20.12 12.80 -15.11
CA GLY A 68 -20.65 14.09 -15.58
C GLY A 68 -21.23 14.97 -14.46
N GLY A 69 -20.95 14.66 -13.20
CA GLY A 69 -21.45 15.39 -12.03
C GLY A 69 -22.73 14.81 -11.44
N LYS A 70 -23.17 15.35 -10.29
CA LYS A 70 -24.34 14.82 -9.54
C LYS A 70 -25.68 15.03 -10.26
N ASP A 71 -25.75 16.01 -11.15
CA ASP A 71 -26.96 16.34 -11.90
C ASP A 71 -27.06 15.59 -13.24
N SER A 72 -26.02 14.84 -13.61
CA SER A 72 -25.97 14.05 -14.84
C SER A 72 -26.94 12.87 -14.81
N GLN A 73 -27.47 12.48 -15.97
CA GLN A 73 -28.35 11.32 -16.09
C GLN A 73 -27.61 10.02 -15.74
N ALA A 74 -26.35 9.90 -16.12
CA ALA A 74 -25.51 8.76 -15.77
C ALA A 74 -25.33 8.61 -14.25
N TYR A 75 -25.22 9.71 -13.49
CA TYR A 75 -25.17 9.64 -12.04
C TYR A 75 -26.54 9.34 -11.40
N ARG A 76 -27.62 9.88 -11.97
CA ARG A 76 -29.00 9.67 -11.47
C ARG A 76 -29.48 8.23 -11.63
N ASP A 77 -29.02 7.51 -12.65
CA ASP A 77 -29.20 6.07 -12.75
C ASP A 77 -28.39 5.37 -11.64
N ARG A 78 -29.08 5.06 -10.54
CA ARG A 78 -28.46 4.47 -9.34
C ARG A 78 -27.72 3.16 -9.63
N HIS A 79 -28.30 2.29 -10.44
CA HIS A 79 -27.72 0.98 -10.71
C HIS A 79 -26.44 1.12 -11.54
N PHE A 80 -26.49 1.97 -12.57
CA PHE A 80 -25.32 2.26 -13.39
C PHE A 80 -24.23 2.99 -12.60
N ALA A 81 -24.56 4.07 -11.90
CA ALA A 81 -23.58 4.80 -11.10
C ALA A 81 -22.90 3.88 -10.08
N GLN A 82 -23.67 3.03 -9.38
CA GLN A 82 -23.13 2.06 -8.42
C GLN A 82 -22.19 1.04 -9.08
N SER A 83 -22.46 0.61 -10.31
CA SER A 83 -21.55 -0.29 -11.03
C SER A 83 -20.22 0.40 -11.34
N VAL A 84 -20.22 1.68 -11.72
CA VAL A 84 -18.99 2.47 -11.96
C VAL A 84 -18.18 2.67 -10.68
N PHE A 85 -18.84 2.98 -9.54
CA PHE A 85 -18.15 3.03 -8.24
C PHE A 85 -17.54 1.67 -7.85
N SER A 86 -18.26 0.58 -8.14
CA SER A 86 -17.79 -0.77 -7.83
C SER A 86 -16.61 -1.17 -8.71
N GLN A 87 -16.64 -0.81 -10.01
CA GLN A 87 -15.52 -0.95 -10.92
C GLN A 87 -14.29 -0.21 -10.40
N ALA A 88 -14.42 1.08 -10.08
CA ALA A 88 -13.31 1.86 -9.51
C ALA A 88 -12.73 1.21 -8.24
N ALA A 89 -13.61 0.76 -7.34
CA ALA A 89 -13.18 0.10 -6.11
C ALA A 89 -12.43 -1.22 -6.36
N LYS A 90 -12.86 -1.98 -7.36
CA LYS A 90 -12.23 -3.24 -7.76
C LYS A 90 -10.88 -3.00 -8.43
N ASP A 91 -10.84 -2.12 -9.43
CA ASP A 91 -9.63 -1.83 -10.21
C ASP A 91 -8.47 -1.36 -9.32
N PHE A 92 -8.76 -0.53 -8.31
CA PHE A 92 -7.77 -0.10 -7.34
C PHE A 92 -7.20 -1.27 -6.54
N LYS A 93 -8.08 -2.13 -6.03
CA LYS A 93 -7.71 -3.32 -5.25
C LYS A 93 -6.88 -4.30 -6.09
N ASP A 94 -7.27 -4.50 -7.34
CA ASP A 94 -6.56 -5.38 -8.27
C ASP A 94 -5.18 -4.80 -8.61
N TYR A 95 -5.08 -3.49 -8.87
CA TYR A 95 -3.82 -2.81 -9.19
C TYR A 95 -2.78 -2.89 -8.05
N PHE A 96 -3.22 -2.70 -6.81
CA PHE A 96 -2.34 -2.81 -5.63
C PHE A 96 -2.27 -4.23 -5.06
N CYS A 97 -3.01 -5.19 -5.64
CA CYS A 97 -3.12 -6.58 -5.16
C CYS A 97 -3.53 -6.68 -3.68
N ILE A 98 -4.50 -5.86 -3.26
CA ILE A 98 -5.00 -5.79 -1.88
C ILE A 98 -6.49 -6.16 -1.79
N PRO A 99 -6.92 -6.90 -0.76
CA PRO A 99 -8.33 -7.26 -0.62
C PRO A 99 -9.19 -6.09 -0.09
N ARG A 100 -8.56 -5.13 0.59
CA ARG A 100 -9.18 -3.97 1.25
C ARG A 100 -8.23 -2.78 1.25
N TYR A 101 -8.78 -1.56 1.27
CA TYR A 101 -8.02 -0.30 1.10
C TYR A 101 -7.03 -0.03 2.23
N ASP A 102 -7.41 -0.38 3.44
CA ASP A 102 -6.62 -0.27 4.67
C ASP A 102 -5.55 -1.35 4.80
N LEU A 103 -5.34 -2.17 3.77
CA LEU A 103 -4.13 -3.00 3.63
C LEU A 103 -3.18 -2.46 2.55
N LEU A 104 -3.44 -1.26 2.01
CA LEU A 104 -2.46 -0.57 1.18
C LEU A 104 -1.18 -0.36 1.98
N LYS A 105 -0.03 -0.73 1.41
CA LYS A 105 1.28 -0.61 2.06
C LYS A 105 1.74 0.85 2.06
N ARG A 106 2.46 1.26 3.12
CA ARG A 106 2.99 2.62 3.25
C ARG A 106 3.85 3.07 2.08
N LYS A 107 4.67 2.17 1.53
CA LYS A 107 5.51 2.46 0.36
C LYS A 107 4.71 2.81 -0.91
N ASP A 108 3.46 2.38 -0.99
CA ASP A 108 2.58 2.57 -2.14
C ASP A 108 1.63 3.77 -1.97
N GLU A 109 1.77 4.55 -0.88
CA GLU A 109 0.88 5.68 -0.55
C GLU A 109 0.83 6.72 -1.67
N GLU A 110 1.98 7.28 -2.07
CA GLU A 110 2.06 8.29 -3.13
C GLU A 110 1.50 7.74 -4.45
N LYS A 111 1.89 6.52 -4.80
CA LYS A 111 1.42 5.82 -6.00
C LYS A 111 -0.10 5.63 -6.01
N ALA A 112 -0.73 5.46 -4.85
CA ALA A 112 -2.19 5.37 -4.74
C ALA A 112 -2.90 6.69 -5.04
N PHE A 113 -2.28 7.83 -4.72
CA PHE A 113 -2.80 9.13 -5.13
C PHE A 113 -2.65 9.33 -6.65
N ASP A 114 -1.48 9.05 -7.20
CA ASP A 114 -1.21 9.13 -8.65
C ASP A 114 -2.13 8.22 -9.47
N TYR A 115 -2.44 7.03 -8.93
CA TYR A 115 -3.39 6.11 -9.53
C TYR A 115 -4.75 6.78 -9.72
N TRP A 116 -5.27 7.48 -8.72
CA TRP A 116 -6.58 8.12 -8.83
C TRP A 116 -6.61 9.32 -9.75
N ASP A 117 -5.49 10.03 -9.87
CA ASP A 117 -5.36 11.13 -10.82
C ASP A 117 -5.45 10.63 -12.27
N SER A 118 -4.89 9.46 -12.55
CA SER A 118 -4.88 8.84 -13.88
C SER A 118 -6.02 7.85 -14.15
N TRP A 119 -6.74 7.39 -13.12
CA TRP A 119 -7.76 6.37 -13.27
C TRP A 119 -8.91 6.82 -14.17
N GLU A 120 -9.32 5.92 -15.06
CA GLU A 120 -10.49 6.06 -15.91
C GLU A 120 -11.26 4.73 -15.98
N PRO A 121 -12.59 4.75 -16.12
CA PRO A 121 -13.39 3.54 -16.25
C PRO A 121 -13.13 2.86 -17.60
N SER A 122 -13.57 1.60 -17.73
CA SER A 122 -13.40 0.85 -18.98
C SER A 122 -14.01 1.57 -20.18
N ALA A 123 -13.49 1.29 -21.38
CA ALA A 123 -13.99 1.87 -22.62
C ALA A 123 -15.52 1.70 -22.79
N ASN A 124 -16.04 0.52 -22.46
CA ASN A 124 -17.48 0.23 -22.49
C ASN A 124 -18.25 1.14 -21.52
N THR A 125 -17.78 1.25 -20.27
CA THR A 125 -18.37 2.15 -19.27
C THR A 125 -18.36 3.60 -19.76
N LYS A 126 -17.27 4.07 -20.40
CA LYS A 126 -17.19 5.44 -20.95
C LYS A 126 -18.22 5.69 -22.05
N LEU A 127 -18.39 4.73 -22.97
CA LEU A 127 -19.41 4.83 -24.03
C LEU A 127 -20.81 4.89 -23.42
N GLU A 128 -21.05 4.08 -22.39
CA GLU A 128 -22.34 4.01 -21.70
C GLU A 128 -22.65 5.30 -20.92
N ILE A 129 -21.65 5.92 -20.27
CA ILE A 129 -21.76 7.26 -19.67
C ILE A 129 -22.18 8.28 -20.72
N LYS A 130 -21.48 8.31 -21.87
CA LYS A 130 -21.78 9.25 -22.97
C LYS A 130 -23.20 9.05 -23.50
N ALA A 131 -23.63 7.81 -23.68
CA ALA A 131 -24.98 7.49 -24.16
C ALA A 131 -26.05 8.01 -23.19
N ARG A 132 -25.91 7.73 -21.88
CA ARG A 132 -26.87 8.18 -20.86
C ARG A 132 -26.91 9.70 -20.72
N ASN A 133 -25.75 10.35 -20.71
CA ASN A 133 -25.70 11.81 -20.59
C ASN A 133 -26.15 12.54 -21.87
N GLY A 134 -26.01 11.91 -23.03
CA GLY A 134 -26.48 12.43 -24.31
C GLY A 134 -27.98 12.26 -24.55
N GLN A 135 -28.66 11.40 -23.79
CA GLN A 135 -30.11 11.34 -23.76
C GLN A 135 -30.64 12.63 -23.10
N MET A 136 -30.92 13.64 -23.93
CA MET A 136 -31.69 14.81 -23.49
C MET A 136 -33.00 14.34 -22.86
N SER A 137 -33.31 14.85 -21.68
CA SER A 137 -34.60 14.66 -21.04
C SER A 137 -35.67 15.30 -21.95
N LEU A 138 -36.30 14.49 -22.79
CA LEU A 138 -37.57 14.82 -23.44
C LEU A 138 -38.68 14.64 -22.39
N VAL A 139 -38.67 15.49 -21.36
CA VAL A 139 -39.80 15.65 -20.45
C VAL A 139 -39.99 17.15 -20.29
N GLY A 140 -41.04 17.65 -20.95
CA GLY A 140 -41.63 18.96 -20.66
C GLY A 140 -42.48 18.93 -19.40
#